data_AF-A0A0E0C1N2-F1
#
_entry.id   AF-A0A0E0C1N2-F1
#
_cell.length_a   1.000
_cell.length_b   1.000
_cell.length_c   1.000
_cell.angle_alpha   90.00
_cell.angle_beta   90.00
_cell.angle_gamma   90.00
#
_symmetry.space_group_name_H-M   'P 1'
#
loop_
_entity.id
_entity.type
_entity.pdbx_description
1 polymer ?
#
loop_
_entity_poly.entity_id
_entity_poly.type
_entity_poly.pdbx_seq_one_letter_code
_entity_poly.pdbx_strand_id
1 'polypeptide(L)'
;MAYYAIAPILCALVQNELYMHLYINQVYAGQSTNQLVVITSSQPQGFGITVINDWPITDGANTVGRAQGLHFQSGQTSEKWHRMPHAL
;
A
#
# COMPACT_ATOMS: atom_id res chain seq x y z
N MET A 1 29.63 6.28 31.25
CA MET A 1 28.83 7.48 30.90
C MET A 1 27.99 7.12 29.69
N ALA A 2 26.67 7.33 29.74
CA ALA A 2 25.80 7.07 28.58
C ALA A 2 25.92 8.22 27.57
N TYR A 3 26.10 7.90 26.28
CA TYR A 3 26.34 8.85 25.17
C TYR A 3 25.05 9.40 24.54
N TYR A 4 23.88 9.09 25.09
CA TYR A 4 22.60 9.53 24.53
C TYR A 4 21.83 10.37 25.55
N ALA A 5 21.18 11.42 25.05
CA ALA A 5 20.20 12.19 25.78
C ALA A 5 18.82 11.85 25.22
N ILE A 6 17.89 11.47 26.08
CA ILE A 6 16.47 11.37 25.73
C ILE A 6 15.91 12.79 25.83
N ALA A 7 15.68 13.45 24.69
CA ALA A 7 14.99 14.72 24.68
C ALA A 7 13.52 14.50 25.10
N PRO A 8 12.98 15.28 26.06
CA PRO A 8 11.55 15.23 26.33
C PRO A 8 10.80 15.68 25.07
N ILE A 9 9.88 14.85 24.59
CA ILE A 9 8.97 15.23 23.51
C ILE A 9 8.11 16.39 24.03
N LEU A 10 8.47 17.62 23.66
CA LEU A 10 7.75 18.84 24.03
C LEU A 10 6.40 19.01 23.31
N CYS A 11 6.12 18.14 22.32
CA CYS A 11 4.88 18.10 21.61
C CYS A 11 4.06 16.91 22.13
N ALA A 12 3.14 17.15 23.06
CA ALA A 12 2.09 16.16 23.32
C ALA A 12 1.53 15.74 21.96
N LEU A 13 1.67 14.46 21.59
CA LEU A 13 1.19 13.94 20.32
C LEU A 13 -0.33 14.16 20.32
N VAL A 14 -0.81 15.24 19.70
CA VAL A 14 -2.24 15.49 19.57
C VAL A 14 -2.74 14.47 18.55
N GLN A 15 -3.17 13.31 19.05
CA GLN A 15 -3.79 12.29 18.23
C GLN A 15 -5.18 12.78 17.85
N ASN A 16 -5.27 13.38 16.66
CA ASN A 16 -6.56 13.59 16.01
C ASN A 16 -6.90 12.32 15.26
N GLU A 17 -7.87 11.58 15.79
CA GLU A 17 -8.42 10.42 15.11
C GLU A 17 -9.48 10.87 14.09
N LEU A 18 -9.32 10.44 12.84
CA LEU A 18 -10.24 10.73 11.75
C LEU A 18 -10.81 9.42 11.22
N TYR A 19 -12.13 9.26 11.34
CA TYR A 19 -12.85 8.14 10.73
C TYR A 19 -13.23 8.50 9.30
N MET A 20 -12.75 7.70 8.34
CA MET A 20 -13.07 7.87 6.92
C MET A 20 -13.60 6.57 6.33
N HIS A 21 -14.63 6.68 5.49
CA HIS A 21 -15.12 5.58 4.66
C HIS A 21 -14.65 5.84 3.23
N LEU A 22 -13.62 5.10 2.80
CA LEU A 22 -12.97 5.28 1.51
C LEU A 22 -12.97 3.97 0.71
N TYR A 23 -12.93 4.08 -0.61
CA TYR A 23 -12.90 2.95 -1.53
C TYR A 23 -11.63 3.01 -2.37
N ILE A 24 -10.90 1.90 -2.42
CA ILE A 24 -9.75 1.74 -3.30
C ILE A 24 -10.15 0.94 -4.54
N ASN A 25 -9.77 1.40 -5.72
CA ASN A 25 -10.17 0.74 -6.97
C ASN A 25 -8.96 0.18 -7.73
N GLN A 26 -8.90 -1.15 -7.83
CA GLN A 26 -7.89 -1.88 -8.59
C GLN A 26 -8.46 -2.32 -9.94
N VAL A 27 -7.76 -1.99 -11.02
CA VAL A 27 -8.05 -2.46 -12.38
C VAL A 27 -6.84 -3.29 -12.84
N TYR A 28 -6.90 -4.59 -12.61
CA TYR A 28 -5.75 -5.49 -12.81
C TYR A 28 -5.50 -5.87 -14.28
N ALA A 29 -6.51 -5.77 -15.14
CA ALA A 29 -6.46 -6.16 -16.55
C ALA A 29 -7.39 -5.27 -17.42
N GLY A 30 -7.13 -5.26 -18.73
CA GLY A 30 -7.88 -4.46 -19.72
C GLY A 30 -7.12 -3.21 -20.17
N GLN A 31 -7.76 -2.33 -20.96
CA GLN A 31 -7.11 -1.14 -21.52
C GLN A 31 -6.83 -0.04 -20.48
N SER A 32 -7.49 -0.09 -19.34
CA SER A 32 -7.40 0.94 -18.28
C SER A 32 -6.73 0.40 -17.02
N THR A 33 -5.76 -0.51 -17.16
CA THR A 33 -5.04 -1.01 -15.99
C THR A 33 -4.38 0.15 -15.26
N ASN A 34 -4.46 0.10 -13.93
CA ASN A 34 -3.85 1.11 -13.06
C ASN A 34 -2.72 0.49 -12.22
N GLN A 35 -2.08 -0.53 -12.79
CA GLN A 35 -0.95 -1.24 -12.23
C GLN A 35 -0.12 -1.88 -13.35
N LEU A 36 1.13 -2.20 -13.03
CA LEU A 36 2.09 -2.84 -13.92
C LEU A 36 2.81 -3.97 -13.20
N VAL A 37 2.78 -5.18 -13.77
CA VAL A 37 3.61 -6.29 -13.29
C VAL A 37 5.07 -6.00 -13.63
N VAL A 38 5.92 -5.93 -12.62
CA VAL A 38 7.36 -5.65 -12.77
C VAL A 38 8.23 -6.88 -12.55
N ILE A 39 7.74 -7.87 -11.81
CA ILE A 39 8.35 -9.18 -11.68
C ILE A 39 7.27 -10.22 -11.96
N THR A 40 7.49 -11.04 -12.98
CA THR A 40 6.65 -12.20 -13.29
C THR A 40 7.18 -13.43 -12.55
N SER A 41 6.30 -14.35 -12.19
CA SER A 41 6.69 -15.63 -11.57
C SER A 41 5.82 -16.76 -12.10
N SER A 42 6.43 -17.93 -12.26
CA SER A 42 5.75 -19.19 -12.58
C SER A 42 5.58 -20.10 -11.37
N GLN A 43 5.92 -19.61 -10.17
CA GLN A 43 5.74 -20.36 -8.92
C GLN A 43 4.25 -20.59 -8.65
N PRO A 44 3.89 -21.65 -7.89
CA PRO A 44 2.52 -21.88 -7.46
C PRO A 44 1.89 -20.62 -6.86
N GLN A 45 0.61 -20.40 -7.18
CA GLN A 45 -0.17 -19.24 -6.74
C GLN A 45 0.40 -17.86 -7.14
N GLY A 46 1.43 -17.82 -8.00
CA GLY A 46 2.10 -16.59 -8.39
C GLY A 46 3.11 -16.07 -7.37
N PHE A 47 3.63 -16.91 -6.46
CA PHE A 47 4.60 -16.49 -5.46
C PHE A 47 5.77 -15.71 -6.04
N GLY A 48 5.98 -14.49 -5.53
CA GLY A 48 7.02 -13.56 -5.98
C GLY A 48 6.61 -12.62 -7.11
N ILE A 49 5.40 -12.75 -7.69
CA ILE A 49 4.88 -11.72 -8.60
C ILE A 49 4.88 -10.39 -7.86
N THR A 50 5.50 -9.37 -8.48
CA THR A 50 5.58 -8.01 -7.93
C THR A 50 4.99 -7.03 -8.92
N VAL A 51 4.22 -6.10 -8.40
CA VAL A 51 3.40 -5.17 -9.19
C VAL A 51 3.58 -3.76 -8.62
N ILE A 52 3.83 -2.78 -9.49
CA ILE A 52 3.72 -1.36 -9.17
C ILE A 52 2.26 -0.95 -9.37
N ASN A 53 1.65 -0.30 -8.37
CA ASN A 53 0.27 0.14 -8.41
C ASN A 53 0.13 1.66 -8.32
N ASP A 54 -0.94 2.16 -8.95
CA ASP A 54 -1.41 3.53 -8.85
C ASP A 54 -2.95 3.54 -8.75
N TRP A 55 -3.46 3.13 -7.58
CA TRP A 55 -4.88 2.89 -7.37
C TRP A 55 -5.60 4.13 -6.84
N PRO A 56 -6.62 4.68 -7.52
CA PRO A 56 -7.40 5.78 -6.97
C PRO A 56 -8.12 5.37 -5.70
N ILE A 57 -8.13 6.27 -4.73
CA ILE A 57 -8.92 6.19 -3.50
C ILE A 57 -10.05 7.21 -3.63
N THR A 58 -11.29 6.79 -3.41
CA THR A 58 -12.49 7.62 -3.56
C THR A 58 -13.30 7.69 -2.28
N ASP A 59 -14.06 8.77 -2.11
CA ASP A 59 -15.08 8.93 -1.05
C ASP A 59 -16.47 8.41 -1.45
N GLY A 60 -16.56 7.73 -2.61
CA GLY A 60 -17.81 7.29 -3.23
C GLY A 60 -18.28 8.18 -4.39
N ALA A 61 -17.76 9.41 -4.52
CA ALA A 61 -18.07 10.31 -5.63
C ALA A 61 -16.82 10.85 -6.33
N ASN A 62 -15.80 11.22 -5.55
CA ASN A 62 -14.60 11.90 -6.01
C ASN A 62 -13.34 11.09 -5.68
N THR A 63 -12.30 11.26 -6.49
CA THR A 63 -10.97 10.78 -6.12
C THR A 63 -10.37 11.73 -5.08
N VAL A 64 -10.09 11.20 -3.89
CA VAL A 64 -9.55 11.96 -2.74
C VAL A 64 -8.09 11.62 -2.44
N GLY A 65 -7.54 10.61 -3.11
CA GLY A 65 -6.15 10.23 -2.97
C GLY A 65 -5.76 9.11 -3.92
N ARG A 66 -4.51 8.66 -3.83
CA ARG A 66 -3.98 7.54 -4.61
C ARG A 66 -3.12 6.65 -3.73
N ALA A 67 -3.34 5.35 -3.82
CA ALA A 67 -2.49 4.35 -3.20
C ALA A 67 -1.42 3.94 -4.21
N GLN A 68 -0.24 4.53 -4.04
CA GLN A 68 0.91 4.33 -4.90
C GLN A 68 1.97 3.52 -4.19
N GLY A 69 2.60 2.59 -4.90
CA GLY A 69 3.67 1.77 -4.33
C GLY A 69 3.79 0.40 -4.98
N LEU A 70 4.28 -0.55 -4.19
CA LEU A 70 4.47 -1.93 -4.59
C LEU A 70 3.52 -2.85 -3.82
N HIS A 71 3.02 -3.87 -4.51
CA HIS A 71 2.46 -5.04 -3.86
C HIS A 71 2.97 -6.31 -4.53
N PHE A 72 2.99 -7.41 -3.78
CA PHE A 72 3.50 -8.68 -4.27
C PHE A 72 2.74 -9.86 -3.68
N GLN A 73 2.72 -10.95 -4.44
CA GLN A 73 2.15 -12.22 -4.00
C GLN A 73 3.18 -12.90 -3.09
N SER A 74 2.83 -13.08 -1.83
CA SER A 74 3.70 -13.61 -0.77
C SER A 74 3.33 -15.01 -0.29
N GLY A 75 2.27 -15.62 -0.81
CA GLY A 75 1.77 -16.92 -0.38
C GLY A 75 2.15 -18.05 -1.33
N GLN A 76 2.92 -19.04 -0.85
CA GLN A 76 3.30 -20.19 -1.68
C GLN A 76 2.17 -21.21 -1.89
N THR A 77 1.27 -21.35 -0.92
CA THR A 77 0.21 -22.38 -0.91
C THR A 77 -1.19 -21.80 -1.11
N SER A 78 -1.34 -20.48 -0.96
CA SER A 78 -2.60 -19.74 -1.14
C SER A 78 -2.28 -18.35 -1.64
N GLU A 79 -3.21 -17.73 -2.37
CA GLU A 79 -3.04 -16.36 -2.83
C GLU A 79 -3.04 -15.39 -1.64
N LYS A 80 -1.93 -14.67 -1.47
CA LYS A 80 -1.78 -13.65 -0.43
C LYS A 80 -1.04 -12.45 -1.01
N TRP A 81 -1.70 -11.31 -1.08
CA TRP A 81 -1.09 -10.07 -1.57
C TRP A 81 -0.69 -9.18 -0.40
N HIS A 82 0.58 -8.78 -0.39
CA HIS A 82 1.11 -7.84 0.59
C HIS A 82 1.44 -6.52 -0.11
N ARG A 83 1.02 -5.40 0.49
CA ARG A 83 1.30 -4.05 -0.01
C ARG A 83 2.33 -3.36 0.87
N MET A 84 3.32 -2.75 0.24
CA MET A 84 4.25 -1.82 0.85
C MET A 84 3.75 -0.40 0.55
N PRO A 85 3.01 0.27 1.46
CA PRO A 85 2.63 1.65 1.25
C PRO A 85 3.89 2.54 1.26
N HIS A 86 3.96 3.50 0.34
CA HIS A 86 4.89 4.60 0.50
C HIS A 86 4.43 5.41 1.71
N ALA A 87 5.29 5.54 2.73
CA ALA A 87 4.99 6.37 3.89
C ALA A 87 4.89 7.83 3.43
N LEU A 88 3.79 8.49 3.81
CA LEU A 88 3.63 9.94 3.71
C LEU A 88 4.43 10.64 4.82
#